data_AF-A0A416WFX7-F1
#
_entry.id   AF-A0A416WFX7-F1
#
_cell.length_a   1.000
_cell.length_b   1.000
_cell.length_c   1.000
_cell.angle_alpha   90.00
_cell.angle_beta   90.00
_cell.angle_gamma   90.00
#
_symmetry.space_group_name_H-M   'P 1'
#
loop_
_entity.id
_entity.type
_entity.pdbx_description
1 polymer ?
#
loop_
_entity_poly.entity_id
_entity_poly.type
_entity_poly.pdbx_seq_one_letter_code
_entity_poly.pdbx_strand_id
1 'polypeptide(L)'
;MTKEEFLASMRELEETIAKYREQEKQLKEQYINENKKFELDEKVKIITPAYKRSIPDENGRRYMPQDFKYGFVEDYEVDNQGNIRYVLAKMNATGKKSQHRTYYTDMDLLEKVEE
;
A
#
# COMPACT_ATOMS: atom_id res chain seq x y z
N MET A 1 -18.69 -38.67 18.29
CA MET A 1 -18.78 -37.19 18.35
C MET A 1 -20.24 -36.81 18.39
N THR A 2 -20.68 -36.20 19.48
CA THR A 2 -22.04 -35.71 19.66
C THR A 2 -22.17 -34.31 19.04
N LYS A 3 -23.41 -33.84 18.83
CA LYS A 3 -23.68 -32.49 18.31
C LYS A 3 -23.10 -31.40 19.23
N GLU A 4 -23.13 -31.64 20.54
CA GLU A 4 -22.62 -30.70 21.54
C GLU A 4 -21.09 -30.64 21.52
N GLU A 5 -20.42 -31.78 21.41
CA GLU A 5 -18.97 -31.86 21.22
C GLU A 5 -18.54 -31.13 19.94
N PHE A 6 -19.26 -31.30 18.83
CA PHE A 6 -18.97 -30.61 17.58
C PHE A 6 -19.09 -29.07 17.70
N LEU A 7 -20.16 -28.59 18.35
CA LEU A 7 -20.37 -27.15 18.56
C LEU A 7 -19.34 -26.54 19.52
N ALA A 8 -18.91 -27.29 20.55
CA ALA A 8 -17.85 -26.87 21.44
C ALA A 8 -16.51 -26.73 20.69
N SER A 9 -16.13 -27.74 19.90
CA SER A 9 -14.92 -27.68 19.07
C SER A 9 -14.95 -26.53 18.05
N MET A 10 -16.11 -26.22 17.46
CA MET A 10 -16.23 -25.06 16.57
C MET A 10 -15.92 -23.74 17.29
N ARG A 11 -16.45 -23.53 18.50
CA ARG A 11 -16.17 -22.31 19.28
C ARG A 11 -14.71 -22.19 19.66
N GLU A 12 -14.09 -23.29 20.07
CA GLU A 12 -12.65 -23.32 20.39
C GLU A 12 -11.79 -22.94 19.16
N LEU A 13 -12.17 -23.41 17.97
CA LEU A 13 -11.51 -23.03 16.72
C LEU A 13 -11.71 -21.54 16.40
N GLU A 14 -12.92 -21.00 16.57
CA GLU A 14 -13.21 -19.58 16.36
C GLU A 14 -12.39 -18.68 17.30
N GLU A 15 -12.29 -19.03 18.59
CA GLU A 15 -11.45 -18.32 19.55
C GLU A 15 -9.97 -18.38 19.17
N THR A 16 -9.51 -19.53 18.70
CA THR A 16 -8.13 -19.72 18.23
C THR A 16 -7.85 -18.84 17.01
N ILE A 17 -8.75 -18.81 16.03
CA ILE A 17 -8.64 -17.95 14.84
C ILE A 17 -8.62 -16.47 15.25
N ALA A 18 -9.46 -16.05 16.20
CA ALA A 18 -9.49 -14.66 16.67
C ALA A 18 -8.14 -14.26 17.31
N LYS A 19 -7.56 -15.11 18.16
CA LYS A 19 -6.23 -14.88 18.76
C LYS A 19 -5.15 -14.73 17.69
N TYR A 20 -5.12 -15.62 16.70
CA TYR A 20 -4.12 -15.53 15.63
C TYR A 20 -4.28 -14.30 14.75
N ARG A 21 -5.51 -13.85 14.47
CA ARG A 21 -5.76 -12.61 13.74
C ARG A 21 -5.26 -11.38 14.49
N GLU A 22 -5.43 -11.36 15.81
CA GLU A 22 -4.92 -10.28 16.66
C GLU A 22 -3.40 -10.26 16.69
N GLN A 23 -2.77 -11.43 16.84
CA GLN A 23 -1.32 -11.58 16.74
C GLN A 23 -0.78 -11.13 15.38
N GLU A 24 -1.44 -11.52 14.28
CA GLU A 24 -1.07 -11.09 12.93
C GLU A 24 -1.12 -9.56 12.80
N LYS A 25 -2.16 -8.92 13.35
CA LYS A 25 -2.29 -7.46 13.33
C LYS A 25 -1.14 -6.78 14.10
N GLN A 26 -0.84 -7.26 15.30
CA GLN A 26 0.25 -6.70 16.12
C GLN A 26 1.61 -6.85 15.43
N LEU A 27 1.88 -8.01 14.83
CA LEU A 27 3.12 -8.26 14.09
C LEU A 27 3.24 -7.35 12.86
N LYS A 28 2.15 -7.13 12.12
CA LYS A 28 2.13 -6.21 10.98
C LYS A 28 2.40 -4.78 11.41
N GLU A 29 1.74 -4.30 12.46
CA GLU A 29 1.96 -2.95 13.00
C GLU A 29 3.41 -2.77 13.47
N GLN A 30 3.98 -3.76 14.17
CA GLN A 30 5.38 -3.72 14.59
C GLN A 30 6.31 -3.67 13.38
N TYR A 31 6.12 -4.55 12.39
CA TYR A 31 6.94 -4.60 11.19
C TYR A 31 6.90 -3.26 10.42
N ILE A 32 5.71 -2.68 10.25
CA ILE A 32 5.54 -1.37 9.61
C ILE A 32 6.29 -0.30 10.40
N ASN A 33 6.13 -0.25 11.72
CA ASN A 33 6.76 0.78 12.55
C ASN A 33 8.29 0.73 12.50
N GLU A 34 8.87 -0.48 12.41
CA GLU A 34 10.32 -0.67 12.34
C GLU A 34 10.91 -0.42 10.93
N ASN A 35 10.13 -0.63 9.87
CA ASN A 35 10.65 -0.67 8.49
C ASN A 35 10.07 0.39 7.54
N LYS A 36 9.10 1.20 7.98
CA LYS A 36 8.55 2.29 7.18
C LYS A 36 9.65 3.29 6.79
N LYS A 37 9.58 3.75 5.55
CA LYS A 37 10.46 4.79 4.99
C LYS A 37 9.84 6.18 5.10
N PHE A 38 8.52 6.26 5.16
CA PHE A 38 7.75 7.49 5.22
C PHE A 38 6.77 7.46 6.39
N GLU A 39 6.69 8.57 7.10
CA GLU A 39 5.73 8.75 8.20
C GLU A 39 4.35 9.14 7.69
N LEU A 40 3.35 9.03 8.58
CA LEU A 40 2.00 9.50 8.29
C LEU A 40 2.00 11.01 7.99
N ASP A 41 1.14 11.42 7.07
CA ASP A 41 1.01 12.78 6.54
C ASP A 41 2.27 13.35 5.87
N GLU A 42 3.30 12.52 5.67
CA GLU A 42 4.50 12.93 4.95
C GLU A 42 4.22 13.12 3.46
N LYS A 43 4.76 14.21 2.89
CA LYS A 43 4.64 14.50 1.47
C LYS A 43 5.66 13.68 0.68
N VAL A 44 5.17 12.88 -0.24
CA VAL A 44 5.97 11.98 -1.07
C VAL A 44 5.81 12.35 -2.54
N LYS A 45 6.92 12.35 -3.26
CA LYS A 45 6.97 12.48 -4.71
C LYS A 45 6.97 11.09 -5.34
N ILE A 46 6.00 10.85 -6.21
CA ILE A 46 5.85 9.64 -7.01
C ILE A 46 6.49 9.92 -8.36
N ILE A 47 7.49 9.14 -8.72
CA ILE A 47 8.26 9.28 -9.94
C ILE A 47 7.97 8.08 -10.82
N THR A 48 7.29 8.32 -11.94
CA THR A 48 7.14 7.30 -12.98
C THR A 48 8.31 7.45 -13.94
N PRO A 49 9.29 6.51 -13.94
CA PRO A 49 10.47 6.60 -14.79
C PRO A 49 10.07 6.56 -16.26
N ALA A 50 10.88 7.15 -17.15
CA ALA A 50 10.62 7.08 -18.57
C ALA A 50 10.72 5.64 -19.10
N TYR A 51 9.78 5.22 -19.95
CA TYR A 51 9.75 3.85 -20.48
C TYR A 51 9.22 3.80 -21.91
N LYS A 52 9.50 2.69 -22.61
CA LYS A 52 8.97 2.43 -23.96
C LYS A 52 7.76 1.50 -23.87
N ARG A 53 6.62 1.93 -24.41
CA ARG A 53 5.40 1.12 -24.49
C ARG A 53 5.11 0.73 -25.93
N SER A 54 4.76 -0.53 -26.16
CA SER A 54 4.17 -0.95 -27.44
C SER A 54 2.70 -0.54 -27.44
N ILE A 55 2.27 0.23 -28.43
CA ILE A 55 0.87 0.62 -28.61
C ILE A 55 0.35 -0.16 -29.82
N PRO A 56 -0.69 -1.00 -29.67
CA PRO A 56 -1.19 -1.82 -30.78
C PRO A 56 -1.61 -1.01 -32.02
N ASP A 57 -2.10 0.21 -31.82
CA ASP A 57 -2.67 1.05 -32.88
C ASP A 57 -1.63 1.93 -33.60
N GLU A 58 -0.40 2.03 -33.08
CA GLU A 58 0.71 2.73 -33.73
C GLU A 58 1.75 1.68 -34.16
N ASN A 59 2.25 1.73 -35.39
CA ASN A 59 3.25 0.78 -35.95
C ASN A 59 4.64 0.87 -35.29
N GLY A 60 4.75 1.17 -33.98
CA GLY A 60 6.00 1.36 -33.28
C GLY A 60 5.89 1.37 -31.76
N ARG A 61 7.07 1.43 -31.12
CA ARG A 61 7.19 1.64 -29.67
C ARG A 61 7.13 3.14 -29.39
N ARG A 62 6.13 3.59 -28.62
CA ARG A 62 6.04 4.98 -28.17
C ARG A 62 6.88 5.17 -26.91
N TYR A 63 7.65 6.26 -26.91
CA TYR A 63 8.39 6.69 -25.73
C TYR A 63 7.46 7.47 -24.79
N MET A 64 7.34 7.01 -23.56
CA MET A 64 6.65 7.73 -22.49
C MET A 64 7.70 8.49 -21.70
N PRO A 65 7.63 9.83 -21.64
CA PRO A 65 8.54 10.61 -20.82
C PRO A 65 8.30 10.32 -19.33
N GLN A 66 9.27 10.70 -18.51
CA GLN A 66 9.15 10.65 -17.06
C GLN A 66 8.00 11.56 -16.60
N ASP A 67 7.20 11.07 -15.65
CA ASP A 67 6.08 11.79 -15.05
C ASP A 67 6.27 11.89 -13.53
N PHE A 68 5.67 12.92 -12.93
CA PHE A 68 5.80 13.20 -11.50
C PHE A 68 4.45 13.54 -10.90
N LYS A 69 4.16 12.92 -9.76
CA LYS A 69 2.97 13.19 -8.95
C LYS A 69 3.38 13.38 -7.50
N TYR A 70 2.47 13.96 -6.73
CA TYR A 70 2.67 14.15 -5.30
C TYR A 70 1.49 13.58 -4.54
N GLY A 71 1.79 12.97 -3.41
CA GLY A 71 0.79 12.50 -2.46
C GLY A 71 1.25 12.64 -1.02
N PHE A 72 0.32 12.38 -0.11
CA PHE A 72 0.55 12.36 1.32
C PHE A 72 0.25 10.96 1.85
N VAL A 73 1.10 10.44 2.74
CA VAL A 73 0.87 9.12 3.36
C VAL A 73 -0.36 9.18 4.27
N GLU A 74 -1.35 8.32 4.02
CA GLU A 74 -2.54 8.17 4.87
C GLU A 74 -2.50 6.92 5.72
N ASP A 75 -1.95 5.84 5.19
CA ASP A 75 -1.95 4.53 5.82
C ASP A 75 -0.87 3.62 5.20
N TYR A 76 -0.73 2.43 5.76
CA TYR A 76 0.23 1.42 5.34
C TYR A 76 -0.47 0.10 5.06
N GLU A 77 0.01 -0.62 4.06
CA GLU A 77 -0.42 -1.97 3.75
C GLU A 77 0.82 -2.86 3.61
N VAL A 78 0.76 -4.09 4.11
CA VAL A 78 1.80 -5.10 3.85
C VAL A 78 1.25 -6.06 2.81
N ASP A 79 1.91 -6.15 1.66
CA ASP A 79 1.50 -7.08 0.61
C ASP A 79 1.86 -8.54 0.97
N ASN A 80 1.39 -9.48 0.15
CA ASN A 80 1.65 -10.91 0.36
C ASN A 80 3.13 -11.30 0.20
N GLN A 81 3.98 -10.41 -0.29
CA GLN A 81 5.43 -10.59 -0.41
C GLN A 81 6.19 -9.96 0.77
N GLY A 82 5.47 -9.29 1.68
CA GLY A 82 6.05 -8.60 2.84
C GLY A 82 6.51 -7.17 2.57
N ASN A 83 6.23 -6.60 1.38
CA ASN A 83 6.60 -5.22 1.11
C ASN A 83 5.60 -4.26 1.73
N ILE A 84 6.10 -3.18 2.33
CA ILE A 84 5.27 -2.08 2.80
C ILE A 84 4.86 -1.21 1.62
N ARG A 85 3.55 -1.18 1.35
CA ARG A 85 2.88 -0.24 0.46
C ARG A 85 2.29 0.91 1.26
N TYR A 86 2.29 2.09 0.66
CA TYR A 86 1.80 3.32 1.25
C TYR A 86 0.46 3.67 0.61
N VAL A 87 -0.56 3.89 1.42
CA VAL A 87 -1.82 4.44 0.93
C VAL A 87 -1.62 5.95 0.83
N LEU A 88 -1.73 6.50 -0.39
CA LEU A 88 -1.44 7.91 -0.64
C LEU A 88 -2.71 8.69 -0.96
N ALA A 89 -2.91 9.80 -0.26
CA ALA A 89 -3.83 10.86 -0.67
C ALA A 89 -3.20 11.70 -1.78
N LYS A 90 -3.99 12.09 -2.77
CA LYS A 90 -3.55 12.96 -3.86
C LYS A 90 -3.28 14.37 -3.32
N MET A 91 -2.24 15.02 -3.83
CA MET A 91 -2.07 16.47 -3.63
C MET A 91 -3.01 17.26 -4.57
N ASN A 92 -3.74 18.22 -4.04
CA ASN A 92 -4.59 19.11 -4.83
C ASN A 92 -3.76 20.23 -5.51
N ALA A 93 -4.39 21.04 -6.36
CA ALA A 93 -3.71 22.13 -7.07
C ALA A 93 -3.12 23.21 -6.14
N THR A 94 -3.61 23.32 -4.90
CA THR A 94 -3.08 24.25 -3.88
C THR A 94 -1.93 23.68 -3.05
N GLY A 95 -1.50 22.44 -3.34
CA GLY A 95 -0.43 21.77 -2.61
C GLY A 95 -0.87 21.06 -1.32
N LYS A 96 -2.17 21.02 -1.01
CA LYS A 96 -2.74 20.39 0.19
C LYS A 96 -3.24 18.97 -0.08
N LYS A 97 -3.38 18.19 0.99
CA LYS A 97 -3.98 16.85 0.97
C LYS A 97 -5.42 16.91 0.44
N SER A 98 -5.71 16.07 -0.56
CA SER A 98 -7.06 15.88 -1.12
C SER A 98 -7.74 14.68 -0.47
N GLN A 99 -9.08 14.63 -0.55
CA GLN A 99 -9.86 13.44 -0.18
C GLN A 99 -9.69 12.29 -1.18
N HIS A 100 -9.27 12.59 -2.40
CA HIS A 100 -9.04 11.55 -3.41
C HIS A 100 -7.69 10.89 -3.22
N ARG A 101 -7.66 9.56 -3.38
CA ARG A 101 -6.41 8.80 -3.38
C ARG A 101 -5.62 9.00 -4.67
N THR A 102 -4.32 8.79 -4.56
CA THR A 102 -3.43 8.57 -5.70
C THR A 102 -2.79 7.20 -5.57
N TYR A 103 -2.48 6.60 -6.70
CA TYR A 103 -1.87 5.28 -6.76
C TYR A 103 -0.51 5.36 -7.42
N TYR A 104 0.32 4.41 -7.06
CA TYR A 104 1.59 4.14 -7.70
C TYR A 104 1.72 2.64 -7.89
N THR A 105 2.65 2.26 -8.73
CA THR A 105 2.94 0.89 -9.14
C THR A 105 4.34 0.52 -8.68
N ASP A 106 4.68 -0.75 -8.76
CA ASP A 106 6.03 -1.22 -8.41
C ASP A 106 7.12 -0.67 -9.38
N MET A 107 6.72 -0.07 -10.50
CA MET A 107 7.60 0.64 -11.42
C MET A 107 7.90 2.08 -10.99
N ASP A 108 7.09 2.64 -10.09
CA ASP A 108 7.23 4.00 -9.61
C ASP A 108 8.23 4.06 -8.44
N LEU A 109 8.98 5.15 -8.38
CA LEU A 109 9.87 5.44 -7.25
C LEU A 109 9.20 6.45 -6.33
N LEU A 110 9.31 6.23 -5.03
CA LEU A 110 8.84 7.15 -4.01
C LEU A 110 10.04 7.87 -3.38
N GLU A 111 9.99 9.19 -3.37
CA GLU A 111 10.99 10.05 -2.74
C GLU A 111 10.33 10.97 -1.73
N LYS A 112 11.00 11.18 -0.58
CA LYS A 112 10.60 12.19 0.40
C LYS A 112 10.77 13.57 -0.22
N VAL A 113 9.78 14.44 -0.03
CA VAL A 113 9.92 15.87 -0.36
C VAL A 113 10.42 16.59 0.88
N GLU A 114 11.66 17.06 0.86
CA GLU A 114 12.16 18.01 1.88
C GLU A 114 11.49 19.38 1.62
N GLU A 115 10.93 19.98 2.69
CA GLU A 115 10.35 21.33 2.66
C GLU A 115 11.40 22.42 2.89
#